data_AF-A0A6J5YJZ8-F1
#
_entry.id   AF-A0A6J5YJZ8-F1
#
_cell.length_a   1.000
_cell.length_b   1.000
_cell.length_c   1.000
_cell.angle_alpha   90.00
_cell.angle_beta   90.00
_cell.angle_gamma   90.00
#
_symmetry.space_group_name_H-M   'P 1'
#
loop_
_entity.id
_entity.type
_entity.pdbx_description
1 polymer ?
#
loop_
_entity_poly.entity_id
_entity_poly.type
_entity_poly.pdbx_seq_one_letter_code
_entity_poly.pdbx_strand_id
1 'polypeptide(L)'
;MNEREINFEGTVGVIVDLLRYEFSGVVQGEVQGRLQISLPRLEVFVGVDYASARDRRPGYEAPLVLSAIAGMEMTDSTDLYDLLDEFINHVSTPGDLFLEIVRGVGLQVWIDKIIDSSEVESVGLDRLLANFIDHAHTLQEGLAPYDSNPPGVY
;
A
#
# COMPACT_ATOMS: atom_id res chain seq x y z
N MET A 1 -8.06 28.53 -14.48
CA MET A 1 -8.63 27.44 -13.68
C MET A 1 -7.69 27.32 -12.49
N ASN A 2 -8.13 27.66 -11.27
CA ASN A 2 -7.26 27.58 -10.10
C ASN A 2 -7.14 26.10 -9.75
N GLU A 3 -5.95 25.53 -9.93
CA GLU A 3 -5.57 24.23 -9.38
C GLU A 3 -5.79 24.33 -7.86
N ARG A 4 -6.74 23.54 -7.34
CA ARG A 4 -6.86 23.38 -5.89
C ARG A 4 -5.75 22.41 -5.52
N GLU A 5 -4.66 22.94 -5.00
CA GLU A 5 -3.59 22.15 -4.40
C GLU A 5 -4.22 21.18 -3.39
N ILE A 6 -4.06 19.88 -3.64
CA ILE A 6 -4.48 18.85 -2.70
C ILE A 6 -3.58 19.00 -1.47
N ASN A 7 -4.11 18.75 -0.28
CA ASN A 7 -3.30 18.71 0.93
C ASN A 7 -3.23 17.25 1.37
N PHE A 8 -2.15 16.55 1.00
CA PHE A 8 -2.03 15.14 1.33
C PHE A 8 -1.98 14.85 2.83
N GLU A 9 -1.49 15.75 3.68
CA GLU A 9 -1.56 15.57 5.14
C GLU A 9 -3.02 15.50 5.61
N GLY A 10 -3.89 16.35 5.08
CA GLY A 10 -5.33 16.29 5.34
C GLY A 10 -5.99 15.04 4.73
N THR A 11 -5.50 14.60 3.57
CA THR A 11 -5.99 13.41 2.86
C THR A 11 -5.68 12.11 3.60
N VAL A 12 -4.56 12.00 4.32
CA VAL A 12 -4.22 10.83 5.15
C VAL A 12 -5.35 10.53 6.15
N GLY A 13 -5.92 11.55 6.79
CA GLY A 13 -7.04 11.38 7.72
C GLY A 13 -8.28 10.78 7.05
N VAL A 14 -8.59 11.21 5.83
CA VAL A 14 -9.72 10.68 5.04
C VAL A 14 -9.51 9.20 4.71
N ILE A 15 -8.30 8.81 4.30
CA ILE A 15 -7.96 7.42 3.99
C ILE A 15 -8.08 6.55 5.23
N VAL A 16 -7.57 7.02 6.37
CA VAL A 16 -7.66 6.29 7.64
C VAL A 16 -9.12 6.07 8.00
N ASP A 17 -9.98 7.07 7.84
CA ASP A 17 -11.41 6.91 8.10
C ASP A 17 -12.05 5.90 7.13
N LEU A 18 -11.74 5.96 5.84
CA LEU A 18 -12.21 4.96 4.87
C LEU A 18 -11.75 3.54 5.24
N LEU A 19 -10.47 3.34 5.56
CA LEU A 19 -9.93 2.05 6.01
C LEU A 19 -10.65 1.52 7.26
N ARG A 20 -10.96 2.40 8.22
CA ARG A 20 -11.65 2.01 9.45
C ARG A 20 -13.11 1.65 9.22
N TYR A 21 -13.84 2.46 8.45
CA TYR A 21 -15.29 2.31 8.33
C TYR A 21 -15.72 1.37 7.21
N GLU A 22 -14.97 1.32 6.10
CA GLU A 22 -15.32 0.48 4.94
C GLU A 22 -14.59 -0.86 4.96
N PHE A 23 -13.36 -0.90 5.49
CA PHE A 23 -12.51 -2.09 5.48
C PHE A 23 -12.31 -2.72 6.87
N SER A 24 -13.07 -2.26 7.87
CA SER A 24 -12.98 -2.73 9.27
C SER A 24 -11.59 -2.60 9.90
N GLY A 25 -10.85 -1.57 9.49
CA GLY A 25 -9.48 -1.34 9.94
C GLY A 25 -9.36 -0.87 11.38
N VAL A 26 -8.27 -1.28 12.03
CA VAL A 26 -7.88 -0.86 13.37
C VAL A 26 -6.55 -0.12 13.32
N VAL A 27 -6.52 1.11 13.79
CA VAL A 27 -5.28 1.90 13.87
C VAL A 27 -4.40 1.32 14.97
N GLN A 28 -3.18 0.91 14.61
CA GLN A 28 -2.19 0.35 15.54
C GLN A 28 -1.22 1.41 16.08
N GLY A 29 -0.88 2.40 15.25
CA GLY A 29 0.08 3.44 15.61
C GLY A 29 0.74 4.08 14.39
N GLU A 30 1.96 4.57 14.58
CA GLU A 30 2.77 5.20 13.54
C GLU A 30 4.11 4.48 13.43
N VAL A 31 4.50 4.13 12.20
CA VAL A 31 5.76 3.48 11.87
C VAL A 31 6.42 4.28 10.76
N GLN A 32 7.63 4.81 11.03
CA GLN A 32 8.43 5.57 10.07
C GLN A 32 7.66 6.74 9.40
N GLY A 33 6.81 7.45 10.16
CA GLY A 33 6.03 8.56 9.62
C GLY A 33 4.77 8.16 8.84
N ARG A 34 4.39 6.87 8.86
CA ARG A 34 3.15 6.35 8.26
C ARG A 34 2.26 5.77 9.34
N LEU A 35 0.96 6.03 9.25
CA LEU A 35 -0.02 5.40 10.11
C LEU A 35 -0.18 3.95 9.71
N GLN A 36 -0.12 3.04 10.69
CA GLN A 36 -0.35 1.62 10.52
C GLN A 36 -1.81 1.29 10.86
N ILE A 37 -2.49 0.62 9.94
CA ILE A 37 -3.88 0.16 10.06
C ILE A 37 -3.89 -1.35 9.77
N SER A 38 -4.30 -2.15 10.75
CA SER A 38 -4.56 -3.57 10.53
C SER A 38 -5.94 -3.76 9.93
N LEU A 39 -6.02 -4.47 8.82
CA LEU A 39 -7.26 -4.97 8.24
C LEU A 39 -7.35 -6.48 8.50
N PRO A 40 -8.53 -7.11 8.32
CA PRO A 40 -8.62 -8.56 8.30
C PRO A 40 -7.72 -9.14 7.20
N ARG A 41 -6.57 -9.71 7.60
CA ARG A 41 -5.56 -10.35 6.73
C ARG A 41 -4.59 -9.43 5.98
N LEU A 42 -4.55 -8.13 6.28
CA LEU A 42 -3.56 -7.19 5.73
C LEU A 42 -3.05 -6.24 6.80
N GLU A 43 -1.81 -5.80 6.65
CA GLU A 43 -1.26 -4.67 7.42
C GLU A 43 -1.02 -3.52 6.45
N VAL A 44 -1.77 -2.43 6.56
CA VAL A 44 -1.71 -1.29 5.63
C VAL A 44 -1.03 -0.09 6.29
N PHE A 45 -0.19 0.60 5.54
CA PHE A 45 0.51 1.80 5.98
C PHE A 45 0.14 2.96 5.05
N VAL A 46 -0.25 4.08 5.65
CA VAL A 46 -0.66 5.29 4.94
C VAL A 46 0.16 6.46 5.43
N GLY A 47 0.76 7.20 4.51
CA GLY A 47 1.46 8.42 4.85
C GLY A 47 1.91 9.17 3.61
N VAL A 48 2.79 10.14 3.81
CA VAL A 48 3.36 10.95 2.75
C VAL A 48 4.87 10.73 2.70
N ASP A 49 5.43 10.61 1.50
CA ASP A 49 6.87 10.37 1.34
C ASP A 49 7.65 11.69 1.21
N TYR A 50 8.01 12.24 2.36
CA TYR A 50 8.87 13.42 2.42
C TYR A 50 10.32 13.14 2.02
N ALA A 51 10.80 11.89 2.10
CA ALA A 51 12.17 11.56 1.73
C ALA A 51 12.38 11.74 0.22
N SER A 52 11.44 11.23 -0.59
CA SER A 52 11.40 11.44 -2.04
C SER A 52 11.09 12.90 -2.43
N ALA A 53 10.37 13.64 -1.58
CA ALA A 53 10.06 15.06 -1.80
C ALA A 53 11.26 16.00 -1.55
N ARG A 54 12.15 15.65 -0.62
CA ARG A 54 13.29 16.47 -0.20
C ARG A 54 14.36 16.65 -1.28
N ASP A 55 14.49 15.67 -2.17
CA ASP A 55 15.40 15.72 -3.33
C ASP A 55 14.80 16.52 -4.50
N ARG A 56 13.55 16.97 -4.38
CA ARG A 56 12.83 17.74 -5.39
C ARG A 56 12.73 19.22 -4.99
N ARG A 57 12.55 20.07 -6.00
CA ARG A 57 12.64 21.55 -5.88
C ARG A 57 11.61 22.12 -4.89
N PRO A 58 11.85 23.33 -4.34
CA PRO A 58 10.83 24.04 -3.54
C PRO A 58 9.49 24.11 -4.29
N GLY A 59 8.39 23.74 -3.61
CA GLY A 59 7.06 23.63 -4.21
C GLY A 59 6.70 22.22 -4.71
N TYR A 60 7.53 21.21 -4.43
CA TYR A 60 7.18 19.82 -4.69
C TYR A 60 6.32 19.25 -3.55
N GLU A 61 5.09 18.85 -3.86
CA GLU A 61 4.18 18.19 -2.92
C GLU A 61 4.66 16.75 -2.67
N ALA A 62 4.83 16.37 -1.40
CA ALA A 62 5.19 15.00 -1.04
C ALA A 62 4.03 14.07 -1.44
N PRO A 63 4.27 13.04 -2.26
CA PRO A 63 3.18 12.19 -2.72
C PRO A 63 2.64 11.36 -1.56
N LEU A 64 1.37 10.99 -1.67
CA LEU A 64 0.75 10.01 -0.80
C LEU A 64 1.32 8.63 -1.12
N VAL A 65 1.57 7.84 -0.08
CA VAL A 65 2.01 6.44 -0.21
C VAL A 65 1.03 5.54 0.51
N LEU A 66 0.57 4.53 -0.21
CA LEU A 66 -0.10 3.36 0.34
C LEU A 66 0.86 2.19 0.26
N SER A 67 1.06 1.51 1.38
CA SER A 67 1.82 0.26 1.45
C SER A 67 0.99 -0.80 2.13
N ALA A 68 1.16 -2.05 1.75
CA ALA A 68 0.59 -3.18 2.47
C ALA A 68 1.57 -4.35 2.57
N ILE A 69 1.62 -4.97 3.74
CA ILE A 69 2.23 -6.29 3.89
C ILE A 69 1.19 -7.30 3.40
N ALA A 70 1.47 -7.94 2.26
CA ALA A 70 0.60 -8.94 1.65
C ALA A 70 0.99 -10.37 2.05
N GLY A 71 2.22 -10.57 2.53
CA GLY A 71 2.67 -11.86 3.05
C GLY A 71 3.80 -11.70 4.07
N MET A 72 3.82 -12.54 5.09
CA MET A 72 4.77 -12.48 6.20
C MET A 72 5.30 -13.86 6.56
N GLU A 73 6.60 -13.94 6.91
CA GLU A 73 7.28 -15.21 7.18
C GLU A 73 7.12 -16.22 6.03
N MET A 74 7.29 -15.71 4.81
CA MET A 74 7.08 -16.44 3.57
C MET A 74 8.13 -17.53 3.36
N THR A 75 7.71 -18.67 2.81
CA THR A 75 8.63 -19.71 2.35
C THR A 75 9.35 -19.25 1.08
N ASP A 76 10.68 -19.21 1.14
CA ASP A 76 11.53 -18.80 0.03
C ASP A 76 11.63 -19.92 -1.03
N SER A 77 10.92 -19.79 -2.14
CA SER A 77 10.84 -20.78 -3.21
C SER A 77 10.79 -20.13 -4.60
N THR A 78 11.19 -20.87 -5.64
CA THR A 78 11.03 -20.41 -7.03
C THR A 78 9.57 -20.15 -7.38
N ASP A 79 8.66 -21.02 -6.94
CA ASP A 79 7.22 -20.87 -7.19
C ASP A 79 6.64 -19.57 -6.60
N LEU A 80 7.18 -19.10 -5.47
CA LEU A 80 6.82 -17.79 -4.91
C LEU A 80 7.22 -16.66 -5.88
N TYR A 81 8.46 -16.67 -6.37
CA TYR A 81 8.94 -15.64 -7.29
C TYR A 81 8.18 -15.65 -8.63
N ASP A 82 7.87 -16.84 -9.16
CA ASP A 82 7.06 -16.98 -10.37
C ASP A 82 5.67 -16.38 -10.18
N LEU A 83 5.04 -16.57 -9.01
CA LEU A 83 3.76 -15.96 -8.67
C LEU A 83 3.84 -14.43 -8.58
N LEU A 84 4.89 -13.89 -7.96
CA LEU A 84 5.08 -12.44 -7.86
C LEU A 84 5.30 -11.81 -9.24
N ASP A 85 6.08 -12.47 -10.10
CA ASP A 85 6.30 -12.05 -11.48
C ASP A 85 5.01 -12.15 -12.30
N GLU A 86 4.20 -13.19 -12.12
CA GLU A 86 2.88 -13.29 -12.77
C GLU A 86 1.96 -12.16 -12.32
N PHE A 87 1.90 -11.87 -11.02
CA PHE A 87 1.06 -10.82 -10.47
C PHE A 87 1.41 -9.45 -11.05
N ILE A 88 2.69 -9.07 -11.07
CA ILE A 88 3.11 -7.73 -11.54
C ILE A 88 2.94 -7.56 -13.06
N ASN A 89 3.08 -8.65 -13.82
CA ASN A 89 2.93 -8.64 -15.28
C ASN A 89 1.49 -8.90 -15.74
N HIS A 90 0.57 -9.19 -14.81
CA HIS A 90 -0.82 -9.44 -15.16
C HIS A 90 -1.50 -8.17 -15.68
N VAL A 91 -2.29 -8.30 -16.75
CA VAL A 91 -2.92 -7.15 -17.45
C VAL A 91 -3.87 -6.33 -16.57
N SER A 92 -4.42 -6.94 -15.51
CA SER A 92 -5.29 -6.24 -14.57
C SER A 92 -4.52 -5.51 -13.46
N THR A 93 -3.24 -5.80 -13.27
CA THR A 93 -2.42 -5.17 -12.24
C THR A 93 -1.96 -3.80 -12.75
N PRO A 94 -2.26 -2.71 -12.03
CA PRO A 94 -1.78 -1.39 -12.38
C PRO A 94 -0.25 -1.35 -12.44
N GLY A 95 0.31 -0.79 -13.51
CA GLY A 95 1.76 -0.70 -13.72
C GLY A 95 2.49 0.29 -12.81
N ASP A 96 1.76 0.92 -11.88
CA ASP A 96 2.27 1.84 -10.85
C ASP A 96 2.29 1.21 -9.45
N LEU A 97 1.96 -0.08 -9.34
CA LEU A 97 2.20 -0.88 -8.15
C LEU A 97 3.65 -1.38 -8.16
N PHE A 98 4.27 -1.38 -6.99
CA PHE A 98 5.62 -1.87 -6.79
C PHE A 98 5.61 -2.99 -5.77
N LEU A 99 6.34 -4.07 -6.05
CA LEU A 99 6.55 -5.15 -5.09
C LEU A 99 7.92 -4.99 -4.46
N GLU A 100 7.97 -5.10 -3.13
CA GLU A 100 9.22 -5.16 -2.38
C GLU A 100 9.28 -6.47 -1.57
N ILE A 101 10.45 -7.11 -1.60
CA ILE A 101 10.71 -8.32 -0.82
C ILE A 101 11.73 -7.98 0.25
N VAL A 102 11.27 -7.95 1.49
CA VAL A 102 12.09 -7.57 2.64
C VAL A 102 12.50 -8.82 3.41
N ARG A 103 13.80 -8.97 3.66
CA ARG A 103 14.36 -10.06 4.48
C ARG A 103 14.70 -9.53 5.87
N GLY A 104 13.90 -9.90 6.86
CA GLY A 104 14.06 -9.48 8.26
C GLY A 104 13.83 -10.65 9.23
N VAL A 105 12.86 -10.51 10.15
CA VAL A 105 12.42 -11.59 11.06
C VAL A 105 11.76 -12.76 10.29
N GLY A 106 11.47 -12.55 9.02
CA GLY A 106 11.11 -13.54 8.01
C GLY A 106 11.20 -12.90 6.62
N LEU A 107 10.83 -13.65 5.58
CA LEU A 107 10.60 -13.10 4.25
C LEU A 107 9.24 -12.39 4.24
N GLN A 108 9.20 -11.12 3.88
CA GLN A 108 7.96 -10.35 3.77
C GLN A 108 7.78 -9.87 2.33
N VAL A 109 6.53 -9.87 1.86
CA VAL A 109 6.15 -9.31 0.58
C VAL A 109 5.31 -8.07 0.82
N TRP A 110 5.78 -6.96 0.30
CA TRP A 110 5.16 -5.66 0.37
C TRP A 110 4.64 -5.26 -1.01
N ILE A 111 3.51 -4.56 -1.02
CA ILE A 111 2.96 -3.89 -2.20
C ILE A 111 2.79 -2.41 -1.91
N ASP A 112 3.35 -1.57 -2.78
CA ASP A 112 3.36 -0.12 -2.64
C ASP A 112 2.66 0.55 -3.82
N LYS A 113 1.98 1.66 -3.52
CA LYS A 113 1.44 2.60 -4.50
C LYS A 113 1.80 4.02 -4.10
N ILE A 114 2.41 4.74 -5.02
CA ILE A 114 2.62 6.18 -4.92
C ILE A 114 1.46 6.87 -5.64
N ILE A 115 0.78 7.76 -4.94
CA ILE A 115 -0.38 8.50 -5.46
C ILE A 115 0.00 9.98 -5.51
N ASP A 116 -0.11 10.56 -6.70
CA ASP A 116 0.04 12.00 -6.92
C ASP A 116 -1.31 12.72 -7.01
N SER A 117 -1.28 14.04 -6.95
CA SER A 117 -2.49 14.86 -6.91
C SER A 117 -3.30 14.77 -8.20
N SER A 118 -2.64 14.57 -9.34
CA SER A 118 -3.32 14.40 -10.64
C SER A 118 -4.10 13.09 -10.73
N GLU A 119 -3.61 12.03 -10.10
CA GLU A 119 -4.30 10.76 -10.01
C GLU A 119 -5.56 10.88 -9.15
N VAL A 120 -5.46 11.56 -8.00
CA VAL A 120 -6.62 11.81 -7.12
C VAL A 120 -7.70 12.63 -7.83
N GLU A 121 -7.32 13.66 -8.59
CA GLU A 121 -8.28 14.49 -9.33
C GLU A 121 -8.99 13.70 -10.44
N SER A 122 -8.31 12.76 -11.07
CA SER A 122 -8.82 12.04 -12.25
C SER A 122 -9.62 10.77 -11.89
N VAL A 123 -9.19 10.02 -10.87
CA VAL A 123 -9.78 8.73 -10.50
C VAL A 123 -10.68 8.82 -9.27
N GLY A 124 -10.35 9.71 -8.34
CA GLY A 124 -10.96 9.78 -7.01
C GLY A 124 -10.23 8.92 -5.98
N LEU A 125 -10.02 9.48 -4.79
CA LEU A 125 -9.26 8.86 -3.70
C LEU A 125 -9.88 7.53 -3.21
N ASP A 126 -11.21 7.51 -3.07
CA ASP A 126 -11.99 6.35 -2.66
C ASP A 126 -11.75 5.16 -3.60
N ARG A 127 -11.79 5.42 -4.91
CA ARG A 127 -11.57 4.39 -5.92
C ARG A 127 -10.10 3.95 -5.97
N LEU A 128 -9.16 4.87 -5.81
CA LEU A 128 -7.74 4.53 -5.73
C LEU A 128 -7.45 3.62 -4.53
N LEU A 129 -8.03 3.94 -3.37
CA LEU A 129 -7.90 3.13 -2.17
C LEU A 129 -8.55 1.75 -2.35
N ALA A 130 -9.80 1.70 -2.81
CA ALA A 130 -10.50 0.43 -3.03
C ALA A 130 -9.73 -0.48 -4.00
N ASN A 131 -9.27 0.06 -5.13
CA ASN A 131 -8.45 -0.69 -6.08
C ASN A 131 -7.16 -1.19 -5.42
N PHE A 132 -6.45 -0.35 -4.68
CA PHE A 132 -5.21 -0.78 -4.00
C PHE A 132 -5.47 -1.95 -3.04
N ILE A 133 -6.53 -1.86 -2.23
CA ILE A 133 -6.90 -2.90 -1.27
C ILE A 133 -7.28 -4.20 -2.00
N ASP A 134 -8.04 -4.14 -3.10
CA ASP A 134 -8.40 -5.31 -3.90
C ASP A 134 -7.16 -6.02 -4.47
N HIS A 135 -6.17 -5.26 -4.96
CA HIS A 135 -4.92 -5.81 -5.46
C HIS A 135 -4.08 -6.43 -4.33
N ALA A 136 -4.00 -5.76 -3.17
CA ALA A 136 -3.32 -6.29 -2.01
C ALA A 136 -3.95 -7.60 -1.52
N HIS A 137 -5.27 -7.71 -1.50
CA HIS A 137 -5.97 -8.95 -1.17
C HIS A 137 -5.74 -10.03 -2.22
N THR A 138 -5.81 -9.72 -3.51
CA THR A 138 -5.53 -10.68 -4.58
C THR A 138 -4.12 -11.28 -4.43
N LEU A 139 -3.13 -10.42 -4.15
CA LEU A 139 -1.77 -10.87 -3.87
C LEU A 139 -1.71 -11.74 -2.62
N GLN A 140 -2.31 -11.29 -1.50
CA GLN A 140 -2.36 -12.02 -0.24
C GLN A 140 -2.99 -13.42 -0.38
N GLU A 141 -4.04 -13.55 -1.19
CA GLU A 141 -4.68 -14.84 -1.49
C GLU A 141 -3.76 -15.76 -2.27
N GLY A 142 -3.06 -15.24 -3.29
CA GLY A 142 -2.06 -16.00 -4.04
C GLY A 142 -0.87 -16.43 -3.17
N LEU A 143 -0.48 -15.61 -2.20
CA LEU A 143 0.63 -15.86 -1.28
C LEU A 143 0.29 -16.85 -0.15
N ALA A 144 -0.99 -17.07 0.16
CA ALA A 144 -1.43 -17.92 1.26
C ALA A 144 -0.78 -19.32 1.35
N PRO A 145 -0.44 -20.02 0.25
CA PRO A 145 0.25 -21.32 0.31
C PRO A 145 1.69 -21.25 0.84
N TYR A 146 2.31 -20.08 0.78
CA TYR A 146 3.70 -19.84 1.19
C TYR A 146 3.81 -19.12 2.54
N ASP A 147 2.68 -18.61 3.04
CA ASP A 147 2.58 -17.81 4.25
C ASP A 147 2.46 -18.71 5.49
N SER A 148 3.40 -18.56 6.42
CA SER A 148 3.39 -19.30 7.68
C SER A 148 2.79 -18.50 8.84
N ASN A 149 2.63 -17.18 8.68
CA ASN A 149 2.11 -16.27 9.69
C ASN A 149 1.49 -15.02 9.02
N PRO A 150 0.22 -15.08 8.58
CA PRO A 150 -0.35 -14.04 7.75
C PRO A 150 -0.53 -12.69 8.49
N PRO A 151 -0.32 -11.55 7.80
CA PRO A 151 -0.47 -10.22 8.40
C PRO A 151 -1.91 -9.93 8.85
N GLY A 152 -2.10 -9.02 9.81
CA GLY A 152 -3.43 -8.62 10.30
C GLY A 152 -4.16 -9.64 11.19
N VAL A 153 -3.53 -10.75 11.59
CA VAL A 153 -4.08 -11.73 12.54
C VAL A 153 -3.44 -11.52 13.92
N TYR A 154 -4.01 -10.60 14.72
CA TYR A 154 -3.64 -10.38 16.12
C TYR A 154 -4.86 -10.34 17.02
#